data_AF-A0A3T0K277-F1
#
_entry.id   AF-A0A3T0K277-F1
#
_cell.length_a   1.000
_cell.length_b   1.000
_cell.length_c   1.000
_cell.angle_alpha   90.00
_cell.angle_beta   90.00
_cell.angle_gamma   90.00
#
_symmetry.space_group_name_H-M   'P 1'
#
loop_
_entity.id
_entity.type
_entity.pdbx_description
1 polymer ?
#
loop_
_entity_poly.entity_id
_entity_poly.type
_entity_poly.pdbx_seq_one_letter_code
_entity_poly.pdbx_strand_id
1 'polypeptide(L)'
;MSWLPMAVMAAGVCNQETDSKYFLSQWPESGADPEDILSSLDGKEFSIEPGHVVFRGDLNGDGIEDFIFNSRVGIGSSMDSTFAFLIQCRGYLKYSGGDYFAGVKVLDGPPKGGGEFKDIEIYSYIRDKRGRIRYKGEEGMTRPHLWQFNPQTQRYEGQSE
;
A
#
# COMPACT_ATOMS: atom_id res chain seq x y z
N MET A 1 37.75 10.89 -14.83
CA MET A 1 36.54 11.24 -14.05
C MET A 1 35.79 9.96 -13.75
N SER A 2 35.94 9.44 -12.54
CA SER A 2 35.22 8.25 -12.09
C SER A 2 33.81 8.66 -11.71
N TRP A 3 32.81 8.19 -12.46
CA TRP A 3 31.41 8.26 -12.04
C TRP A 3 31.23 7.29 -10.88
N LEU A 4 31.06 7.82 -9.67
CA LEU A 4 30.50 7.03 -8.58
C LEU A 4 29.01 6.81 -8.87
N PRO A 5 28.48 5.58 -8.76
CA PRO A 5 27.05 5.39 -8.78
C PRO A 5 26.47 6.14 -7.58
N MET A 6 25.48 6.99 -7.80
CA MET A 6 24.65 7.47 -6.71
C MET A 6 23.88 6.26 -6.19
N ALA A 7 24.42 5.61 -5.17
CA ALA A 7 23.60 4.87 -4.23
C ALA A 7 22.68 5.92 -3.59
N VAL A 8 21.47 6.06 -4.14
CA VAL A 8 20.38 6.76 -3.46
C VAL A 8 20.09 5.88 -2.26
N MET A 9 20.72 6.20 -1.14
CA MET A 9 20.45 5.52 0.12
C MET A 9 18.95 5.65 0.38
N ALA A 10 18.26 4.53 0.64
CA ALA A 10 16.90 4.46 1.18
C ALA A 10 16.65 5.38 2.41
N ALA A 11 17.70 5.99 2.97
CA ALA A 11 17.71 7.01 4.01
C ALA A 11 16.93 8.32 3.73
N GLY A 12 16.24 8.46 2.59
CA GLY A 12 15.50 9.68 2.24
C GLY A 12 14.00 9.68 2.54
N VAL A 13 13.38 8.51 2.77
CA VAL A 13 11.90 8.42 2.80
C VAL A 13 11.30 8.74 4.16
N CYS A 14 11.98 8.43 5.26
CA CYS A 14 11.45 8.67 6.60
C CYS A 14 11.80 10.08 7.10
N ASN A 15 10.79 10.87 7.47
CA ASN A 15 10.94 12.13 8.17
C ASN A 15 10.08 12.15 9.44
N GLN A 16 10.71 11.92 10.59
CA GLN A 16 10.01 11.82 11.87
C GLN A 16 9.22 13.08 12.26
N GLU A 17 9.59 14.26 11.77
CA GLU A 17 8.93 15.52 12.14
C GLU A 17 7.65 15.76 11.35
N THR A 18 7.60 15.30 10.11
CA THR A 18 6.51 15.63 9.17
C THR A 18 5.65 14.43 8.78
N ASP A 19 6.14 13.21 8.98
CA ASP A 19 5.38 12.01 8.62
C ASP A 19 4.23 11.77 9.58
N SER A 20 3.05 11.52 9.00
CA SER A 20 1.96 10.84 9.70
C SER A 20 2.46 9.48 10.19
N LYS A 21 2.16 9.15 11.46
CA LYS A 21 2.70 7.97 12.12
C LYS A 21 1.64 6.89 12.18
N TYR A 22 1.93 5.76 11.56
CA TYR A 22 1.08 4.58 11.60
C TYR A 22 1.73 3.47 12.41
N PHE A 23 0.89 2.63 13.00
CA PHE A 23 1.29 1.50 13.83
C PHE A 23 0.41 0.31 13.50
N LEU A 24 1.03 -0.85 13.28
CA LEU A 24 0.32 -2.11 13.15
C LEU A 24 0.35 -2.85 14.49
N SER A 25 -0.82 -3.28 14.93
CA SER A 25 -0.97 -4.20 16.05
C SER A 25 -1.91 -5.33 15.64
N GLN A 26 -1.76 -6.49 16.24
CA GLN A 26 -2.61 -7.63 15.96
C GLN A 26 -3.44 -7.92 17.21
N TRP A 27 -4.75 -8.08 17.03
CA TRP A 27 -5.66 -8.44 18.11
C TRP A 27 -6.28 -9.82 17.88
N PRO A 28 -6.24 -10.71 18.90
CA PRO A 28 -6.92 -11.97 18.82
C PRO A 28 -8.43 -11.73 18.92
N GLU A 29 -9.18 -12.30 18.00
CA GLU A 29 -10.63 -12.38 18.09
C GLU A 29 -11.02 -13.80 18.49
N SER A 30 -11.86 -13.94 19.52
CA SER A 30 -12.19 -15.26 20.08
C SER A 30 -12.92 -16.12 19.04
N GLY A 31 -12.25 -17.15 18.53
CA GLY A 31 -12.83 -18.09 17.56
C GLY A 31 -12.70 -17.67 16.10
N ALA A 32 -11.89 -16.66 15.79
CA ALA A 32 -11.56 -16.23 14.43
C ALA A 32 -10.05 -16.03 14.26
N ASP A 33 -9.61 -15.85 13.02
CA ASP A 33 -8.23 -15.45 12.74
C ASP A 33 -7.94 -14.08 13.37
N PRO A 34 -6.71 -13.84 13.84
CA PRO A 34 -6.35 -12.56 14.41
C PRO A 34 -6.59 -11.42 13.41
N GLU A 35 -7.12 -10.30 13.90
CA GLU A 35 -7.35 -9.10 13.08
C GLU A 35 -6.17 -8.14 13.23
N ASP A 36 -5.74 -7.54 12.13
CA ASP A 36 -4.74 -6.48 12.16
C ASP A 36 -5.44 -5.13 12.35
N ILE A 37 -4.89 -4.31 13.24
CA ILE A 37 -5.36 -2.96 13.53
C ILE A 37 -4.30 -1.97 13.09
N LEU A 38 -4.63 -1.16 12.09
CA LEU A 38 -3.85 0.00 11.70
C LEU A 38 -4.27 1.19 12.55
N SER A 39 -3.39 1.61 13.44
CA SER A 39 -3.59 2.82 14.24
C SER A 39 -2.78 3.96 13.63
N SER A 40 -3.30 5.19 13.68
CA SER A 40 -2.57 6.37 13.23
C SER A 40 -2.61 7.50 14.24
N LEU A 41 -1.56 8.31 14.25
CA LEU A 41 -1.47 9.55 15.00
C LEU A 41 -1.22 10.70 14.03
N ASP A 42 -2.19 11.61 13.94
CA ASP A 42 -2.07 12.88 13.24
C ASP A 42 -2.25 14.04 14.21
N GLY A 43 -1.14 14.69 14.56
CA GLY A 43 -1.11 15.70 15.61
C GLY A 43 -1.56 15.15 16.96
N LYS A 44 -2.80 15.46 17.36
CA LYS A 44 -3.42 14.99 18.61
C LYS A 44 -4.54 13.96 18.37
N GLU A 45 -4.88 13.70 17.12
CA GLU A 45 -5.95 12.79 16.75
C GLU A 45 -5.39 11.38 16.63
N PHE A 46 -6.04 10.45 17.32
CA PHE A 46 -5.73 9.03 17.25
C PHE A 46 -6.90 8.30 16.61
N SER A 47 -6.61 7.54 15.55
CA SER A 47 -7.59 6.73 14.84
C SER A 47 -7.15 5.28 14.77
N ILE A 48 -8.13 4.39 14.67
CA ILE A 48 -7.93 2.95 14.50
C ILE A 48 -8.76 2.46 13.33
N GLU A 49 -8.17 1.56 12.55
CA GLU A 49 -8.79 0.97 11.38
C GLU A 49 -8.56 -0.55 11.40
N PRO A 50 -9.62 -1.36 11.54
CA PRO A 50 -9.51 -2.82 11.46
C PRO A 50 -9.34 -3.29 10.01
N GLY A 51 -8.55 -4.34 9.83
CA GLY A 51 -8.23 -4.88 8.52
C GLY A 51 -7.23 -6.02 8.59
N HIS A 52 -6.52 -6.22 7.49
CA HIS A 52 -5.55 -7.32 7.33
C HIS A 52 -4.34 -6.85 6.53
N VAL A 53 -3.16 -7.25 6.95
CA VAL A 53 -1.95 -7.12 6.15
C VAL A 53 -1.99 -8.13 5.01
N VAL A 54 -2.08 -7.64 3.77
CA VAL A 54 -2.10 -8.47 2.54
C VAL A 54 -0.73 -8.63 1.91
N PHE A 55 0.26 -7.86 2.36
CA PHE A 55 1.67 -8.01 1.98
C PHE A 55 2.58 -7.66 3.15
N ARG A 56 3.60 -8.50 3.36
CA ARG A 56 4.70 -8.29 4.29
C ARG A 56 6.01 -8.61 3.57
N GLY A 57 6.89 -7.63 3.48
CA GLY A 57 8.20 -7.80 2.84
C GLY A 57 8.85 -6.46 2.52
N ASP A 58 10.11 -6.50 2.11
CA ASP A 58 10.87 -5.30 1.75
C ASP A 58 10.36 -4.70 0.44
N LEU A 59 9.72 -3.52 0.51
CA LEU A 59 9.24 -2.77 -0.65
C LEU A 59 10.30 -1.81 -1.16
N ASN A 60 11.13 -1.23 -0.30
CA ASN A 60 12.04 -0.12 -0.63
C ASN A 60 13.51 -0.52 -0.83
N GLY A 61 13.86 -1.79 -0.60
CA GLY A 61 15.20 -2.34 -0.74
C GLY A 61 16.13 -2.14 0.47
N ASP A 62 15.62 -1.69 1.62
CA ASP A 62 16.44 -1.41 2.80
C ASP A 62 16.66 -2.65 3.72
N GLY A 63 16.09 -3.80 3.36
CA GLY A 63 16.18 -5.05 4.09
C GLY A 63 15.23 -5.16 5.29
N ILE A 64 14.34 -4.19 5.49
CA ILE A 64 13.32 -4.18 6.55
C ILE A 64 11.95 -4.52 5.95
N GLU A 65 11.10 -5.20 6.71
CA GLU A 65 9.74 -5.50 6.26
C GLU A 65 8.87 -4.24 6.22
N ASP A 66 8.30 -3.99 5.05
CA ASP A 66 7.21 -3.05 4.79
C ASP A 66 5.88 -3.79 4.65
N PHE A 67 4.78 -3.04 4.59
CA PHE A 67 3.44 -3.61 4.67
C PHE A 67 2.49 -3.02 3.63
N ILE A 68 1.57 -3.85 3.13
CA ILE A 68 0.33 -3.37 2.52
C ILE A 68 -0.83 -3.82 3.40
N PHE A 69 -1.57 -2.86 3.91
CA PHE A 69 -2.75 -3.07 4.73
C PHE A 69 -4.01 -2.92 3.87
N ASN A 70 -4.96 -3.84 4.03
CA ASN A 70 -6.30 -3.76 3.45
C ASN A 70 -7.31 -3.53 4.57
N SER A 71 -7.98 -2.39 4.52
CA SER A 71 -9.01 -2.04 5.48
C SER A 71 -10.28 -2.84 5.27
N ARG A 72 -10.90 -3.27 6.38
CA ARG A 72 -12.28 -3.78 6.38
C ARG A 72 -13.31 -2.66 6.39
N VAL A 73 -12.90 -1.44 6.72
CA VAL A 73 -13.74 -0.25 6.71
C VAL A 73 -13.74 0.33 5.30
N GLY A 74 -14.92 0.66 4.76
CA GLY A 74 -14.99 1.36 3.47
C GLY A 74 -15.22 0.48 2.24
N ILE A 75 -15.61 -0.79 2.38
CA ILE A 75 -16.23 -1.54 1.27
C ILE A 75 -17.58 -0.89 0.95
N GLY A 76 -17.56 0.13 0.09
CA GLY A 76 -18.74 0.86 -0.36
C GLY A 76 -19.52 0.08 -1.42
N SER A 77 -20.53 0.72 -2.02
CA SER A 77 -21.28 0.17 -3.15
C SER A 77 -20.42 -0.11 -4.39
N SER A 78 -19.20 0.43 -4.45
CA SER A 78 -18.21 0.14 -5.47
C SER A 78 -17.62 -1.27 -5.34
N MET A 79 -17.71 -1.92 -4.17
CA MET A 79 -17.03 -3.17 -3.79
C MET A 79 -15.49 -3.07 -3.76
N ASP A 80 -14.94 -1.88 -3.94
CA ASP A 80 -13.50 -1.62 -3.77
C ASP A 80 -13.17 -1.57 -2.28
N SER A 81 -11.98 -2.06 -1.91
CA SER A 81 -11.46 -2.00 -0.54
C SER A 81 -10.35 -0.95 -0.44
N THR A 82 -10.18 -0.35 0.74
CA THR A 82 -9.15 0.67 0.96
C THR A 82 -7.83 0.00 1.28
N PHE A 83 -6.78 0.32 0.52
CA PHE A 83 -5.43 -0.18 0.77
C PHE A 83 -4.51 0.96 1.23
N ALA A 84 -3.56 0.63 2.10
CA ALA A 84 -2.49 1.53 2.51
C ALA A 84 -1.14 0.85 2.32
N PHE A 85 -0.21 1.53 1.64
CA PHE A 85 1.17 1.11 1.43
C PHE A 85 2.04 1.80 2.47
N LEU A 86 2.70 0.99 3.30
CA LEU A 86 3.30 1.42 4.55
C LEU A 86 4.78 1.05 4.59
N ILE A 87 5.64 2.07 4.59
CA ILE A 87 7.10 1.90 4.69
C ILE A 87 7.54 1.95 6.15
N GLN A 88 8.36 1.00 6.58
CA GLN A 88 8.84 0.92 7.95
C GLN A 88 9.93 1.97 8.23
N CYS A 89 9.61 2.91 9.12
CA CYS A 89 10.48 3.99 9.55
C CYS A 89 10.85 3.82 11.04
N ARG A 90 11.66 2.79 11.34
CA ARG A 90 12.25 2.48 12.66
C ARG A 90 11.46 3.03 13.85
N GLY A 91 10.27 2.46 14.09
CA GLY A 91 9.41 2.80 15.23
C GLY A 91 8.04 3.37 14.84
N TYR A 92 7.82 3.67 13.57
CA TYR A 92 6.50 3.95 13.00
C TYR A 92 6.48 3.52 11.54
N LEU A 93 5.28 3.36 10.99
CA LEU A 93 5.06 3.15 9.57
C LEU A 93 4.71 4.48 8.92
N LYS A 94 5.36 4.81 7.81
CA LYS A 94 5.01 5.96 6.97
C LYS A 94 4.00 5.53 5.91
N TYR A 95 2.94 6.30 5.76
CA TYR A 95 2.04 6.15 4.61
C TYR A 95 2.72 6.66 3.33
N SER A 96 2.88 5.75 2.37
CA SER A 96 3.53 6.00 1.08
C SER A 96 2.58 5.78 -0.10
N GLY A 97 1.27 5.77 0.12
CA GLY A 97 0.28 5.62 -0.93
C GLY A 97 -0.79 4.61 -0.58
N GLY A 98 -1.76 4.44 -1.46
CA GLY A 98 -2.98 3.70 -1.18
C GLY A 98 -4.20 4.43 -1.73
N ASP A 99 -5.23 3.66 -2.04
CA ASP A 99 -6.53 4.14 -2.53
C ASP A 99 -7.54 2.97 -2.45
N TYR A 100 -8.74 3.19 -3.00
CA TYR A 100 -9.75 2.17 -3.21
C TYR A 100 -9.42 1.32 -4.44
N PHE A 101 -9.15 0.03 -4.22
CA PHE A 101 -8.86 -0.94 -5.28
C PHE A 101 -9.71 -2.21 -5.15
N ALA A 102 -9.84 -2.94 -6.25
CA ALA A 102 -10.35 -4.31 -6.24
C ALA A 102 -9.33 -5.33 -5.71
N GLY A 103 -8.05 -4.96 -5.72
CA GLY A 103 -6.95 -5.78 -5.21
C GLY A 103 -5.58 -5.17 -5.48
N VAL A 104 -4.55 -5.79 -4.92
CA VAL A 104 -3.15 -5.34 -5.05
C VAL A 104 -2.21 -6.54 -5.17
N LYS A 105 -1.10 -6.36 -5.86
CA LYS A 105 -0.03 -7.35 -6.01
C LYS A 105 1.31 -6.65 -6.15
N VAL A 106 2.25 -6.96 -5.25
CA VAL A 106 3.64 -6.53 -5.41
C VAL A 106 4.30 -7.37 -6.50
N LEU A 107 5.00 -6.71 -7.43
CA LEU A 107 5.67 -7.39 -8.53
C LEU A 107 7.06 -7.88 -8.12
N ASP A 108 7.34 -9.14 -8.45
CA ASP A 108 8.66 -9.72 -8.35
C ASP A 108 9.52 -9.25 -9.53
N GLY A 109 10.68 -8.68 -9.24
CA GLY A 109 11.65 -8.27 -10.25
C GLY A 109 12.12 -6.82 -10.09
N PRO A 110 13.07 -6.38 -10.93
CA PRO A 110 13.57 -5.01 -10.89
C PRO A 110 12.44 -4.02 -11.25
N PRO A 111 12.33 -2.89 -10.53
CA PRO A 111 11.32 -1.87 -10.83
C PRO A 111 11.48 -1.32 -12.25
N LYS A 112 10.37 -1.17 -12.98
CA LYS A 112 10.40 -0.69 -14.38
C LYS A 112 10.91 0.74 -14.51
N GLY A 113 10.70 1.56 -13.47
CA GLY A 113 11.17 2.95 -13.40
C GLY A 113 12.63 3.08 -12.97
N GLY A 114 13.30 1.96 -12.66
CA GLY A 114 14.57 1.95 -11.92
C GLY A 114 14.38 2.31 -10.44
N GLY A 115 15.46 2.20 -9.67
CA GLY A 115 15.44 2.39 -8.21
C GLY A 115 15.23 1.09 -7.44
N GLU A 116 15.03 1.24 -6.12
CA GLU A 116 14.96 0.11 -5.17
C GLU A 116 13.51 -0.26 -4.80
N PHE A 117 12.56 0.67 -5.02
CA PHE A 117 11.15 0.46 -4.68
C PHE A 117 10.46 -0.48 -5.66
N LYS A 118 9.96 -1.62 -5.16
CA LYS A 118 9.20 -2.59 -5.96
C LYS A 118 7.97 -1.95 -6.58
N ASP A 119 7.69 -2.33 -7.83
CA ASP A 119 6.46 -1.97 -8.52
C ASP A 119 5.26 -2.69 -7.91
N ILE A 120 4.09 -2.04 -7.92
CA ILE A 120 2.83 -2.61 -7.42
C ILE A 120 1.81 -2.61 -8.55
N GLU A 121 1.20 -3.76 -8.83
CA GLU A 121 -0.04 -3.82 -9.59
C GLU A 121 -1.23 -3.60 -8.67
N ILE A 122 -2.03 -2.60 -8.97
CA ILE A 122 -3.37 -2.46 -8.39
C ILE A 122 -4.38 -2.96 -9.41
N TYR A 123 -5.54 -3.40 -8.94
CA TYR A 123 -6.61 -3.91 -9.79
C TYR A 123 -7.85 -3.05 -9.62
N SER A 124 -8.47 -2.70 -10.74
CA SER A 124 -9.74 -1.95 -10.76
C SER A 124 -10.81 -2.80 -11.42
N TYR A 125 -12.02 -2.81 -10.86
CA TYR A 125 -13.14 -3.53 -11.48
C TYR A 125 -13.49 -2.94 -12.85
N ILE A 126 -13.69 -3.82 -13.83
CA ILE A 126 -14.20 -3.44 -15.14
C ILE A 126 -15.71 -3.21 -15.02
N ARG A 127 -16.15 -1.99 -15.29
CA ARG A 127 -17.57 -1.59 -15.16
C ARG A 127 -18.26 -1.47 -16.53
N ASP A 128 -19.57 -1.70 -16.56
CA ASP A 128 -20.43 -1.44 -17.72
C ASP A 128 -20.79 0.06 -17.84
N LYS A 129 -21.51 0.45 -18.90
CA LYS A 129 -21.94 1.85 -19.11
C LYS A 129 -22.85 2.41 -18.00
N ARG A 130 -23.34 1.57 -17.09
CA ARG A 130 -24.17 1.95 -15.94
C ARG A 130 -23.38 1.91 -14.62
N GLY A 131 -22.06 1.72 -14.67
CA GLY A 131 -21.19 1.66 -13.49
C GLY A 131 -21.20 0.31 -12.75
N ARG A 132 -21.88 -0.71 -13.27
CA ARG A 132 -21.96 -2.03 -12.62
C ARG A 132 -20.75 -2.87 -12.97
N ILE A 133 -20.20 -3.59 -11.99
CA ILE A 133 -19.09 -4.51 -12.20
C ILE A 133 -19.50 -5.58 -13.21
N ARG A 134 -18.61 -5.86 -14.17
CA ARG A 134 -18.76 -6.98 -15.10
C ARG A 134 -18.20 -8.23 -14.44
N TYR A 135 -18.95 -9.32 -14.54
CA TYR A 135 -18.57 -10.61 -13.95
C TYR A 135 -18.27 -11.65 -15.01
N LYS A 136 -17.37 -12.57 -14.69
CA LYS A 136 -17.14 -13.82 -15.44
C LYS A 136 -17.42 -14.98 -14.49
N GLY A 137 -18.65 -15.50 -14.53
CA GLY A 137 -19.13 -16.39 -13.47
C GLY A 137 -19.42 -15.57 -12.20
N GLU A 138 -18.88 -16.01 -11.07
CA GLU A 138 -19.01 -15.32 -9.77
C GLU A 138 -17.87 -14.31 -9.53
N GLU A 139 -16.84 -14.30 -10.36
CA GLU A 139 -15.67 -13.43 -10.21
C GLU A 139 -15.87 -12.08 -10.91
N GLY A 140 -15.70 -10.98 -10.17
CA GLY A 140 -15.66 -9.63 -10.72
C GLY A 140 -14.44 -9.46 -11.61
N MET A 141 -14.65 -9.08 -12.87
CA MET A 141 -13.56 -8.85 -13.81
C MET A 141 -12.78 -7.60 -13.40
N THR A 142 -11.45 -7.70 -13.38
CA THR A 142 -10.56 -6.58 -13.07
C THR A 142 -9.58 -6.30 -14.21
N ARG A 143 -9.01 -5.09 -14.20
CA ARG A 143 -7.88 -4.70 -15.05
C ARG A 143 -6.72 -4.26 -14.16
N PRO A 144 -5.48 -4.73 -14.42
CA PRO A 144 -4.31 -4.30 -13.67
C PRO A 144 -3.86 -2.91 -14.10
N HIS A 145 -3.31 -2.16 -13.14
CA HIS A 145 -2.64 -0.89 -13.35
C HIS A 145 -1.33 -0.87 -12.57
N LEU A 146 -0.27 -0.38 -13.23
CA LEU A 146 1.04 -0.27 -12.60
C LEU A 146 1.11 1.02 -11.76
N TRP A 147 1.44 0.86 -10.50
CA TRP A 147 1.79 1.93 -9.57
C TRP A 147 3.27 1.82 -9.22
N GLN A 148 3.96 2.95 -9.28
CA GLN A 148 5.40 3.04 -9.06
C GLN A 148 5.71 4.10 -8.01
N PHE A 149 6.77 3.90 -7.24
CA PHE A 149 7.19 4.89 -6.26
C PHE A 149 7.78 6.12 -6.96
N ASN A 150 7.24 7.30 -6.65
CA ASN A 150 7.74 8.57 -7.10
C ASN A 150 8.65 9.18 -6.00
N PRO A 151 9.97 9.29 -6.23
CA PRO A 151 10.89 9.84 -5.23
C PRO A 151 10.63 11.31 -4.87
N GLN A 152 9.98 12.08 -5.76
CA GLN A 152 9.73 13.50 -5.54
C GLN A 152 8.58 13.73 -4.55
N THR A 153 7.52 12.93 -4.64
CA THR A 153 6.35 13.01 -3.76
C THR A 153 6.44 12.00 -2.61
N GLN A 154 7.38 11.06 -2.69
CA GLN A 154 7.59 9.96 -1.76
C GLN A 154 6.36 9.05 -1.61
N ARG A 155 5.63 8.89 -2.71
CA ARG A 155 4.41 8.10 -2.79
C ARG A 155 4.40 7.18 -4.00
N TYR A 156 3.72 6.05 -3.86
CA TYR A 156 3.29 5.22 -4.98
C TYR A 156 2.19 5.94 -5.76
N GLU A 157 2.39 6.05 -7.06
CA GLU A 157 1.51 6.77 -7.97
C GLU A 157 1.32 5.96 -9.26
N GLY A 158 0.13 6.06 -9.85
CA GLY A 158 -0.22 5.40 -11.10
C GLY A 158 -1.65 5.74 -11.49
N GLN A 159 -2.06 5.33 -12.70
CA GLN A 159 -3.47 5.44 -13.08
C GLN A 159 -4.28 4.32 -12.43
N SER A 160 -5.54 4.55 -12.11
CA SER A 160 -6.45 3.56 -11.53
C SER A 160 -7.72 3.32 -12.36
N GLU A 161 -7.90 4.04 -13.49
CA GLU A 161 -9.06 3.94 -14.40
C GLU A 161 -8.68 4.07 -15.88
#